data_AF-A0A4Y2Q482-F1
#
_entry.id   AF-A0A4Y2Q482-F1
#
_cell.length_a   1.000
_cell.length_b   1.000
_cell.length_c   1.000
_cell.angle_alpha   90.00
_cell.angle_beta   90.00
_cell.angle_gamma   90.00
#
_symmetry.space_group_name_H-M   'P 1'
#
loop_
_entity.id
_entity.type
_entity.pdbx_description
1 polymer ?
#
loop_
_entity_poly.entity_id
_entity_poly.type
_entity_poly.pdbx_seq_one_letter_code
_entity_poly.pdbx_strand_id
1 'polypeptide(L)'
;MNVKFRRKGRKETQHWIISLDPVVFKALKGQGRLNHGFTSYRIREFVEPTRCFKCHRYGHIRTDCPDINNPDKCPKCTGAHLPQNLQGQTPPV
;
A
#
# COMPACT_ATOMS: atom_id res chain seq x y z
N MET A 1 13.57 20.17 -6.77
CA MET A 1 13.29 19.14 -5.75
C MET A 1 13.01 19.87 -4.45
N ASN A 2 11.78 19.78 -3.91
CA ASN A 2 11.38 20.49 -2.69
C ASN A 2 10.69 19.51 -1.72
N VAL A 3 11.09 19.52 -0.44
CA VAL A 3 10.51 18.68 0.61
C VAL A 3 9.13 19.21 0.98
N LYS A 4 8.10 18.40 0.76
CA LYS A 4 6.71 18.75 1.08
C LYS A 4 6.35 18.36 2.51
N PHE A 5 6.75 17.16 2.95
CA PHE A 5 6.42 16.66 4.28
C PHE A 5 7.53 15.77 4.84
N ARG A 6 7.64 15.73 6.17
CA ARG A 6 8.46 14.78 6.91
C ARG A 6 7.53 13.93 7.78
N ARG A 7 7.69 12.61 7.70
CA ARG A 7 6.98 11.65 8.56
C ARG A 7 8.00 10.92 9.43
N LYS A 8 7.64 10.66 10.69
CA LYS A 8 8.43 9.77 11.55
C LYS A 8 8.43 8.36 10.92
N GLY A 9 9.61 7.80 10.74
CA GLY A 9 9.79 6.42 10.32
C GLY A 9 9.84 5.47 11.51
N ARG A 10 10.25 4.23 11.26
CA ARG A 10 10.52 3.25 12.32
C ARG A 10 11.85 3.61 13.00
N LYS A 11 11.91 3.48 14.33
CA LYS A 11 13.10 3.86 15.14
C LYS A 11 13.50 5.32 14.88
N GLU A 12 14.78 5.61 14.69
CA GLU A 12 15.30 6.96 14.42
C GLU A 12 15.27 7.36 12.94
N THR A 13 14.55 6.63 12.09
CA THR A 13 14.45 6.98 10.66
C THR A 13 13.38 8.03 10.41
N GLN A 14 13.53 8.79 9.32
CA GLN A 14 12.52 9.74 8.84
C GLN A 14 12.19 9.46 7.38
N HIS A 15 10.91 9.53 7.04
CA HIS A 15 10.44 9.47 5.65
C HIS A 15 10.23 10.89 5.14
N TRP A 16 10.88 11.20 4.02
CA TRP A 16 10.82 12.51 3.39
C TRP A 16 9.99 12.42 2.12
N ILE A 17 8.92 13.19 2.05
CA ILE A 17 8.08 13.30 0.86
C ILE A 17 8.56 14.53 0.10
N ILE A 18 9.07 14.30 -1.10
CA ILE A 18 9.65 15.33 -1.96
C ILE A 18 8.82 15.49 -3.23
N SER A 19 8.66 16.73 -3.65
CA SER A 19 8.20 17.05 -4.99
C SER A 19 9.38 17.01 -5.97
N LEU A 20 9.15 16.33 -7.08
CA LEU A 20 10.10 16.14 -8.17
C LEU A 20 9.43 16.54 -9.49
N ASP A 21 10.26 16.98 -10.43
CA ASP A 21 9.82 17.18 -11.80
C ASP A 21 9.45 15.83 -12.45
N PRO A 22 8.37 15.74 -13.25
CA PRO A 22 7.95 14.48 -13.89
C PRO A 22 9.04 13.82 -14.74
N VAL A 23 9.86 14.61 -15.43
CA VAL A 23 10.96 14.11 -16.27
C VAL A 23 12.02 13.43 -15.40
N VAL A 24 12.38 14.07 -14.28
CA VAL A 24 13.33 13.53 -13.31
C VAL A 24 12.78 12.26 -12.66
N PHE A 25 11.50 12.25 -12.27
CA PHE A 25 10.87 11.06 -11.69
C PHE A 25 10.88 9.87 -12.65
N LYS A 26 10.59 10.09 -13.93
CA LYS A 26 10.62 9.03 -14.96
C LYS A 26 12.02 8.45 -15.14
N ALA A 27 13.06 9.29 -15.15
CA ALA A 27 14.45 8.85 -15.22
C ALA A 27 14.85 8.02 -13.99
N LEU A 28 14.52 8.49 -12.78
CA LEU A 28 14.79 7.77 -11.54
C LEU A 28 14.05 6.43 -11.46
N LYS A 29 12.78 6.39 -11.90
CA LYS A 29 11.98 5.16 -11.96
C LYS A 29 12.62 4.13 -12.90
N GLY A 30 13.14 4.56 -14.05
CA GLY A 30 13.82 3.68 -15.00
C GLY A 30 15.16 3.15 -14.51
N GLN A 31 15.95 3.98 -13.82
CA GLN A 31 17.27 3.59 -13.31
C GLN A 31 17.18 2.61 -12.12
N GLY A 32 16.12 2.72 -11.30
CA GLY A 32 15.84 1.83 -10.15
C GLY A 32 16.82 1.95 -8.98
N ARG A 33 17.94 2.66 -9.15
CA ARG A 33 18.94 2.93 -8.12
C ARG A 33 19.48 4.36 -8.26
N LEU A 34 19.58 5.08 -7.15
CA LEU A 34 20.24 6.38 -7.06
C LEU A 34 21.62 6.19 -6.44
N ASN A 35 22.67 6.43 -7.21
CA ASN A 35 24.03 6.45 -6.68
C ASN A 35 24.34 7.86 -6.17
N HIS A 36 24.85 7.96 -4.95
CA HIS A 36 25.27 9.21 -4.34
C HIS A 36 26.51 8.94 -3.49
N GLY A 37 27.64 9.51 -3.92
CA GLY A 37 28.95 9.13 -3.42
C GLY A 37 29.22 7.64 -3.65
N PHE A 38 29.71 6.97 -2.61
CA PHE A 38 29.93 5.51 -2.61
C PHE A 38 28.69 4.71 -2.19
N THR A 39 27.54 5.37 -2.02
CA THR A 39 26.29 4.72 -1.59
C THR A 39 25.33 4.57 -2.78
N SER A 40 24.66 3.43 -2.84
CA SER A 40 23.64 3.15 -3.85
C SER A 40 22.28 2.90 -3.20
N TYR A 41 21.37 3.86 -3.34
CA TYR A 41 20.01 3.82 -2.79
C TYR A 41 19.06 3.15 -3.78
N ARG A 42 18.27 2.19 -3.31
CA ARG A 42 17.27 1.54 -4.16
C ARG A 42 16.02 2.41 -4.26
N ILE A 43 15.64 2.77 -5.48
CA ILE A 43 14.42 3.52 -5.75
C ILE A 43 13.30 2.52 -6.00
N ARG A 44 12.19 2.69 -5.30
CA ARG A 44 10.96 1.93 -5.52
C ARG A 44 9.78 2.89 -5.52
N GLU A 45 8.83 2.62 -6.39
CA GLU A 45 7.54 3.30 -6.34
C GLU A 45 6.83 2.88 -5.05
N PHE A 46 6.44 3.86 -4.23
CA PHE A 46 5.64 3.63 -3.05
C PHE A 46 4.17 3.74 -3.44
N VAL A 47 3.51 2.59 -3.56
CA VAL A 47 2.06 2.51 -3.75
C VAL A 47 1.49 1.93 -2.46
N GLU A 48 0.59 2.68 -1.82
CA GLU A 48 -0.18 2.19 -0.68
C GLU A 48 -1.62 1.93 -1.15
N PRO A 49 -1.89 0.76 -1.77
CA PRO A 49 -3.21 0.48 -2.28
C PRO A 49 -4.19 0.36 -1.10
N THR A 50 -5.13 1.30 -1.03
CA THR A 50 -6.19 1.27 -0.02
C THR A 50 -7.04 0.03 -0.23
N ARG A 51 -7.02 -0.90 0.74
CA ARG A 51 -7.86 -2.09 0.75
C ARG A 51 -9.00 -1.90 1.73
N CYS A 52 -10.23 -2.10 1.27
CA CYS A 52 -11.41 -2.00 2.10
C CYS A 52 -11.46 -3.15 3.12
N PHE A 53 -11.56 -2.84 4.41
CA PHE A 53 -11.63 -3.84 5.47
C PHE A 53 -12.94 -4.64 5.49
N LYS A 54 -13.97 -4.18 4.76
CA LYS A 54 -15.28 -4.83 4.67
C LYS A 54 -15.36 -5.83 3.52
N CYS A 55 -15.12 -5.36 2.29
CA CYS A 55 -15.30 -6.17 1.08
C CYS A 55 -13.98 -6.72 0.51
N HIS A 56 -12.83 -6.31 1.07
CA HIS A 56 -11.47 -6.66 0.63
C HIS A 56 -11.09 -6.19 -0.79
N ARG A 57 -11.93 -5.37 -1.44
CA ARG A 57 -11.62 -4.73 -2.72
C ARG A 57 -10.70 -3.51 -2.51
N TYR A 58 -9.96 -3.14 -3.55
CA TYR A 58 -9.07 -1.98 -3.54
C TYR A 58 -9.79 -0.69 -3.95
N GLY A 59 -9.21 0.46 -3.58
CA GLY A 59 -9.62 1.79 -4.03
C GLY A 59 -10.58 2.54 -3.11
N HIS A 60 -10.99 1.93 -1.98
CA HIS A 60 -11.84 2.59 -0.99
C HIS A 60 -11.60 2.04 0.43
N ILE A 61 -11.98 2.82 1.43
CA ILE A 61 -12.02 2.41 2.83
C ILE A 61 -13.42 1.93 3.22
N ARG A 62 -13.57 1.32 4.40
CA ARG A 62 -14.85 0.77 4.89
C ARG A 62 -16.01 1.77 4.86
N THR A 63 -15.74 3.05 5.13
CA THR A 63 -16.78 4.11 5.13
C THR A 63 -17.37 4.35 3.74
N ASP A 64 -16.56 4.18 2.70
CA ASP A 64 -16.93 4.45 1.30
C ASP A 64 -17.25 3.14 0.55
N CYS A 65 -17.54 2.07 1.28
CA CYS A 65 -17.77 0.75 0.70
C CYS A 65 -19.13 0.71 0.00
N PRO A 66 -19.20 0.40 -1.31
CA PRO A 66 -20.48 0.31 -2.03
C PRO A 66 -21.34 -0.84 -1.53
N ASP A 67 -20.73 -1.90 -0.98
CA ASP A 67 -21.42 -3.06 -0.43
C ASP A 67 -21.92 -2.80 1.01
N ILE A 68 -22.70 -1.72 1.24
CA ILE A 68 -23.16 -1.31 2.59
C ILE A 68 -24.08 -2.36 3.23
N ASN A 69 -24.95 -2.99 2.43
CA ASN A 69 -25.96 -3.92 2.92
C ASN A 69 -25.45 -5.36 3.14
N ASN A 70 -24.23 -5.67 2.69
CA ASN A 70 -23.66 -7.01 2.81
C ASN A 70 -22.87 -7.17 4.13
N PRO A 71 -22.80 -8.37 4.73
CA PRO A 71 -21.96 -8.61 5.89
C PRO A 71 -20.46 -8.46 5.55
N ASP A 72 -19.66 -8.19 6.58
CA ASP A 72 -18.21 -8.10 6.46
C ASP A 72 -17.64 -9.43 5.94
N LYS A 73 -16.79 -9.37 4.92
CA LYS A 73 -16.15 -10.56 4.38
C LYS A 73 -15.00 -11.00 5.27
N CYS A 74 -14.83 -12.31 5.42
CA CYS A 74 -13.74 -12.89 6.17
C CYS A 74 -12.37 -12.44 5.61
N PRO A 75 -11.43 -11.92 6.43
CA PRO A 75 -10.13 -11.44 5.95
C PRO A 75 -9.23 -12.56 5.42
N LYS A 76 -9.50 -13.82 5.78
CA LYS A 76 -8.67 -14.98 5.42
C LYS A 76 -9.08 -15.65 4.11
N CYS A 77 -10.39 -15.77 3.86
CA CYS A 77 -10.92 -16.51 2.72
C CYS A 77 -11.94 -15.71 1.89
N THR A 78 -12.22 -14.45 2.23
CA THR A 78 -13.16 -13.57 1.50
C THR A 78 -14.62 -14.05 1.47
N GLY A 79 -14.94 -15.12 2.21
CA GLY A 79 -16.30 -15.64 2.35
C GLY A 79 -17.20 -14.73 3.19
N ALA A 80 -18.52 -14.85 3.02
CA ALA A 80 -19.52 -14.12 3.79
C ALA A 80 -19.78 -14.80 5.15
N HIS A 81 -18.77 -14.82 6.02
CA HIS A 81 -18.88 -15.34 7.39
C HIS A 81 -17.99 -14.57 8.36
N LEU A 82 -18.35 -14.63 9.65
CA LEU A 82 -17.56 -14.10 10.75
C LEU A 82 -16.25 -14.89 10.92
N PRO A 83 -15.12 -14.25 11.29
CA PRO A 83 -13.81 -14.91 11.42
C PRO A 83 -13.77 -16.12 12.36
N GLN A 84 -14.75 -16.24 13.27
CA GLN A 84 -14.87 -17.33 14.24
C GLN A 84 -15.40 -18.63 13.61
N ASN A 85 -16.05 -18.58 12.44
CA ASN A 85 -16.58 -19.73 11.71
C ASN A 85 -15.71 -20.06 10.47
N LEU A 86 -14.40 -20.24 10.68
CA LEU A 86 -13.52 -20.78 9.64
C LEU A 86 -13.79 -22.28 9.47
N GLN A 87 -14.87 -22.62 8.77
CA GLN A 87 -15.04 -23.97 8.25
C GLN A 87 -13.97 -24.18 7.17
N GLY A 88 -12.97 -24.99 7.47
CA GLY A 88 -11.75 -25.16 6.69
C GLY A 88 -11.99 -25.70 5.28
N GLN A 89 -12.37 -24.82 4.36
CA GLN A 89 -12.31 -25.10 2.93
C GLN A 89 -11.04 -24.45 2.39
N THR A 90 -10.00 -25.28 2.26
CA THR A 90 -8.85 -24.97 1.41
C THR A 90 -9.35 -24.69 -0.02
N PRO A 91 -8.99 -23.55 -0.64
CA PRO A 91 -9.27 -23.36 -2.05
C PRO A 91 -8.51 -24.41 -2.88
N PRO A 92 -9.09 -24.93 -3.97
CA PRO A 92 -8.37 -25.84 -4.86
C PRO A 92 -7.18 -25.11 -5.50
N VAL A 93 -6.05 -25.82 -5.56
CA VAL A 93 -4.80 -25.43 -6.21
C VAL A 93 -5.01 -25.21 -7.70
#